data_AF-A0A6F9MWA7-F1
#
_entry.id   AF-A0A6F9MWA7-F1
#
_cell.length_a   1.000
_cell.length_b   1.000
_cell.length_c   1.000
_cell.angle_alpha   90.00
_cell.angle_beta   90.00
_cell.angle_gamma   90.00
#
_symmetry.space_group_name_H-M   'P 1'
#
loop_
_entity.id
_entity.type
_entity.pdbx_description
1 polymer ?
#
loop_
_entity_poly.entity_id
_entity_poly.type
_entity_poly.pdbx_seq_one_letter_code
_entity_poly.pdbx_strand_id
1 'polypeptide(L)'
;MQANQIYKINLDALAGSQYQELKQKLKKITELRNFSYKIGKDTLDFNIIKKRNLKAIYLNPIQELEHKIQSFNQDYFYHSCLFFYGLGNGLLSKVLLQNKHLKRLVIFEQEIEIIFIVLNFIDLKEELRQGRLILIHTPDINYTKTDNIFSLPEISLFFKTYNLHLHSDFYKLYKEDMIKINTLNLKAIKNISLRRGNDPKDAMQGIEQFVYNIPYMINHPAYQDFIKKRKSLGDTAIVVSTGPSLEKQLPLLKKYSNKATIFCADSAYPILAKHNIKPDYVCMLERDDVVSKCFDNNFEDFDKNITFICASLIHRDTIKHLENKQGTYILTTRNLPFASSININQFGYISGGMSVAHMNCEIAVLLKHKNIILIGQDLAYAEDGNSHSQGFIHAKYHEGHYRQDFGKYTTTAYGGKGVVESSEVWTLFREIFENFISETKNITKIYNATEGGARIEGAEEKPFEELCRNLLDKDLKKPFKALHKLPLAQRNDLMLKAYKNIKKKINLTETFKKESKKILRKIQNISKSKYSFEEIVKNIDTAKEQLASKKYYFLREILGPTLYHEESLIAPIFVKTIHNESERQNKLLAWILAHESLFETIIDLLEVQNYRLKIAIMPLQNILEKKKLI
;
A
#
# COMPACT_ATOMS: atom_id res chain seq x y z
N MET A 1 40.22 11.77 9.32
CA MET A 1 40.17 10.48 8.60
C MET A 1 39.84 10.78 7.15
N GLN A 2 40.64 10.32 6.20
CA GLN A 2 40.36 10.50 4.77
C GLN A 2 39.62 9.28 4.21
N ALA A 3 38.77 9.50 3.20
CA ALA A 3 38.04 8.46 2.50
C ALA A 3 38.98 7.43 1.84
N ASN A 4 38.97 6.18 2.32
CA ASN A 4 39.82 5.11 1.81
C ASN A 4 39.13 4.27 0.72
N GLN A 5 39.81 3.22 0.24
CA GLN A 5 39.27 2.32 -0.79
C GLN A 5 38.01 1.56 -0.32
N ILE A 6 37.98 1.10 0.95
CA ILE A 6 36.83 0.41 1.54
C ILE A 6 35.60 1.32 1.52
N TYR A 7 35.77 2.59 1.91
CA TYR A 7 34.70 3.58 1.87
C TYR A 7 34.12 3.78 0.48
N LYS A 8 34.97 3.89 -0.55
CA LYS A 8 34.49 4.04 -1.94
C LYS A 8 33.64 2.83 -2.35
N ILE A 9 34.12 1.62 -2.06
CA ILE A 9 33.41 0.37 -2.38
C ILE A 9 32.05 0.31 -1.68
N ASN A 10 32.01 0.60 -0.37
CA ASN A 10 30.79 0.62 0.41
C ASN A 10 29.80 1.70 -0.04
N LEU A 11 30.33 2.90 -0.30
CA LEU A 11 29.53 4.02 -0.79
C LEU A 11 28.90 3.68 -2.14
N ASP A 12 29.63 3.00 -3.03
CA ASP A 12 29.09 2.53 -4.30
C ASP A 12 28.02 1.44 -4.11
N ALA A 13 28.20 0.55 -3.13
CA ALA A 13 27.23 -0.49 -2.78
C ALA A 13 25.92 0.04 -2.19
N LEU A 14 25.90 1.26 -1.62
CA LEU A 14 24.66 1.97 -1.27
C LEU A 14 23.91 2.35 -2.57
N ALA A 15 23.14 1.41 -3.11
CA ALA A 15 22.43 1.53 -4.38
C ALA A 15 20.94 1.82 -4.20
N GLY A 16 20.33 2.52 -5.15
CA GLY A 16 18.91 2.88 -5.13
C GLY A 16 18.65 4.35 -4.78
N SER A 17 17.49 4.85 -5.23
CA SER A 17 17.08 6.25 -5.04
C SER A 17 17.00 6.65 -3.56
N GLN A 18 16.69 5.70 -2.68
CA GLN A 18 16.53 5.92 -1.24
C GLN A 18 17.83 6.35 -0.54
N TYR A 19 19.00 5.99 -1.08
CA TYR A 19 20.30 6.34 -0.49
C TYR A 19 20.94 7.61 -1.07
N GLN A 20 20.33 8.27 -2.06
CA GLN A 20 20.94 9.42 -2.73
C GLN A 20 21.30 10.55 -1.75
N GLU A 21 20.39 10.89 -0.86
CA GLU A 21 20.59 11.91 0.16
C GLU A 21 21.72 11.55 1.14
N LEU A 22 21.71 10.30 1.63
CA LEU A 22 22.76 9.78 2.52
C LEU A 22 24.13 9.84 1.85
N LYS A 23 24.24 9.39 0.59
CA LYS A 23 25.49 9.42 -0.17
C LYS A 23 26.02 10.85 -0.35
N GLN A 24 25.13 11.80 -0.62
CA GLN A 24 25.53 13.20 -0.74
C GLN A 24 26.07 13.76 0.58
N LYS A 25 25.43 13.42 1.71
CA LYS A 25 25.90 13.83 3.05
C LYS A 25 27.25 13.21 3.39
N LEU A 26 27.41 11.91 3.16
CA LEU A 26 28.66 11.20 3.39
C LEU A 26 29.82 11.77 2.55
N LYS A 27 29.58 12.09 1.27
CA LYS A 27 30.59 12.69 0.38
C LYS A 27 31.04 14.09 0.82
N LYS A 28 30.24 14.81 1.62
CA LYS A 28 30.57 16.16 2.11
C LYS A 28 31.45 16.15 3.37
N ILE A 29 31.67 14.99 3.99
CA ILE A 29 32.51 14.87 5.19
C ILE A 29 33.98 14.95 4.78
N THR A 30 34.65 16.03 5.16
CA THR A 30 36.08 16.24 4.95
C THR A 30 36.91 15.97 6.21
N GLU A 31 36.30 16.12 7.38
CA GLU A 31 36.91 15.90 8.70
C GLU A 31 35.87 15.38 9.70
N LEU A 32 36.33 14.71 10.76
CA LEU A 32 35.46 14.24 11.84
C LEU A 32 35.42 15.32 12.94
N ARG A 33 34.26 15.92 13.18
CA ARG A 33 34.08 17.03 14.13
C ARG A 33 33.52 16.59 15.46
N ASN A 34 32.59 15.64 15.44
CA ASN A 34 31.86 15.20 16.63
C ASN A 34 32.41 13.91 17.22
N PHE A 35 33.03 13.07 16.38
CA PHE A 35 33.54 11.76 16.76
C PHE A 35 35.01 11.58 16.44
N SER A 36 35.66 10.76 17.24
CA SER A 36 36.97 10.18 16.97
C SER A 36 36.88 8.67 17.10
N TYR A 37 37.96 7.95 16.78
CA TYR A 37 38.03 6.52 16.97
C TYR A 37 39.35 6.11 17.62
N LYS A 38 39.33 4.94 18.25
CA LYS A 38 40.49 4.27 18.82
C LYS A 38 40.53 2.85 18.26
N ILE A 39 41.71 2.42 17.85
CA ILE A 39 41.99 1.05 17.42
C ILE A 39 42.98 0.50 18.45
N GLY A 40 42.65 -0.65 19.01
CA GLY A 40 43.51 -1.40 19.92
C GLY A 40 44.58 -2.18 19.18
N LYS A 41 45.12 -3.20 19.84
CA LYS A 41 46.11 -4.10 19.24
C LYS A 41 45.49 -5.03 18.19
N ASP A 42 44.24 -5.42 18.39
CA ASP A 42 43.43 -6.15 17.44
C ASP A 42 42.58 -5.16 16.61
N THR A 43 42.48 -5.41 15.30
CA THR A 43 41.56 -4.68 14.42
C THR A 43 40.08 -4.80 14.84
N LEU A 44 39.72 -5.85 15.59
CA LEU A 44 38.41 -6.03 16.21
C LEU A 44 38.22 -5.17 17.48
N ASP A 45 39.32 -4.74 18.13
CA ASP A 45 39.31 -3.80 19.25
C ASP A 45 39.18 -2.36 18.73
N PHE A 46 38.05 -2.10 18.06
CA PHE A 46 37.76 -0.83 17.41
C PHE A 46 36.60 -0.13 18.12
N ASN A 47 36.83 1.09 18.59
CA ASN A 47 35.84 1.87 19.31
C ASN A 47 35.71 3.28 18.74
N ILE A 48 34.51 3.86 18.85
CA ILE A 48 34.18 5.21 18.41
C ILE A 48 33.85 6.04 19.66
N ILE A 49 34.36 7.27 19.72
CA ILE A 49 34.32 8.13 20.90
C ILE A 49 33.71 9.47 20.52
N LYS A 50 32.68 9.90 21.26
CA LYS A 50 32.10 11.24 21.10
C LYS A 50 33.04 12.27 21.73
N LYS A 51 33.57 13.20 20.94
CA LYS A 51 34.63 14.14 21.37
C LYS A 51 34.20 15.04 22.53
N ARG A 52 32.95 15.53 22.51
CA ARG A 52 32.45 16.52 23.47
C ARG A 52 32.53 16.07 24.93
N ASN A 53 32.27 14.79 25.20
CA ASN A 53 32.21 14.24 26.56
C ASN A 53 33.07 12.98 26.75
N LEU A 54 33.90 12.65 25.74
CA LEU A 54 34.75 11.47 25.70
C LEU A 54 34.01 10.15 25.93
N LYS A 55 32.69 10.11 25.73
CA LYS A 55 31.91 8.88 25.90
C LYS A 55 32.15 7.97 24.70
N ALA A 56 32.67 6.79 24.96
CA ALA A 56 32.85 5.74 23.96
C ALA A 56 31.53 5.00 23.68
N ILE A 57 31.41 4.40 22.49
CA ILE A 57 30.25 3.55 22.14
C ILE A 57 30.20 2.31 23.04
N TYR A 58 31.37 1.77 23.36
CA TYR A 58 31.55 0.58 24.21
C TYR A 58 32.52 0.90 25.35
N LEU A 59 32.34 0.25 26.50
CA LEU A 59 33.33 0.20 27.57
C LEU A 59 34.42 -0.83 27.24
N ASN A 60 34.02 -2.01 26.74
CA ASN A 60 34.92 -3.07 26.27
C ASN A 60 34.41 -3.63 24.92
N PRO A 61 34.93 -3.15 23.76
CA PRO A 61 34.40 -3.49 22.44
C PRO A 61 34.30 -4.99 22.17
N ILE A 62 35.35 -5.77 22.51
CA ILE A 62 35.39 -7.21 22.20
C ILE A 62 34.40 -7.97 23.09
N GLN A 63 34.43 -7.73 24.40
CA GLN A 63 33.55 -8.43 25.35
C GLN A 63 32.07 -8.13 25.08
N GLU A 64 31.73 -6.87 24.78
CA GLU A 64 30.35 -6.49 24.45
C GLU A 64 29.89 -7.06 23.11
N LEU A 65 30.79 -7.16 22.12
CA LEU A 65 30.52 -7.82 20.84
C LEU A 65 30.24 -9.31 21.03
N GLU A 66 31.10 -10.03 21.76
CA GLU A 66 30.95 -11.46 22.06
C GLU A 66 29.63 -11.74 22.78
N HIS A 67 29.34 -10.97 23.84
CA HIS A 67 28.10 -11.10 24.61
C HIS A 67 26.86 -10.87 23.72
N LYS A 68 26.89 -9.87 22.84
CA LYS A 68 25.77 -9.61 21.93
C LYS A 68 25.63 -10.72 20.89
N ILE A 69 26.71 -11.21 20.30
CA ILE A 69 26.65 -12.33 19.35
C ILE A 69 26.03 -13.56 20.02
N GLN A 70 26.47 -13.89 21.24
CA GLN A 70 25.94 -15.03 22.00
C GLN A 70 24.45 -14.88 22.28
N SER A 71 24.02 -13.74 22.83
CA SER A 71 22.60 -13.47 23.11
C SER A 71 21.74 -13.51 21.84
N PHE A 72 22.20 -12.92 20.74
CA PHE A 72 21.42 -12.94 19.49
C PHE A 72 21.38 -14.31 18.82
N ASN A 73 22.45 -15.09 18.90
CA ASN A 73 22.43 -16.48 18.44
C ASN A 73 21.54 -17.37 19.32
N GLN A 74 21.39 -17.06 20.60
CA GLN A 74 20.50 -17.80 21.50
C GLN A 74 19.03 -17.48 21.23
N ASP A 75 18.68 -16.20 21.15
CA ASP A 75 17.26 -15.79 21.16
C ASP A 75 16.70 -15.51 19.76
N TYR A 76 17.56 -15.20 18.78
CA TYR A 76 17.15 -14.65 17.49
C TYR A 76 17.67 -15.42 16.27
N PHE A 77 18.19 -16.64 16.45
CA PHE A 77 18.83 -17.41 15.37
C PHE A 77 17.96 -17.59 14.12
N TYR A 78 16.65 -17.84 14.28
CA TYR A 78 15.72 -18.07 13.16
C TYR A 78 14.97 -16.81 12.71
N HIS A 79 15.29 -15.63 13.27
CA HIS A 79 14.64 -14.39 12.85
C HIS A 79 15.03 -14.02 11.42
N SER A 80 14.03 -13.71 10.60
CA SER A 80 14.24 -13.26 9.21
C SER A 80 14.61 -11.78 9.13
N CYS A 81 14.24 -10.99 10.14
CA CYS A 81 14.56 -9.57 10.21
C CYS A 81 14.92 -9.13 11.63
N LEU A 82 15.86 -8.20 11.76
CA LEU A 82 16.23 -7.54 13.02
C LEU A 82 16.32 -6.02 12.83
N PHE A 83 15.99 -5.27 13.88
CA PHE A 83 15.97 -3.81 13.87
C PHE A 83 16.82 -3.26 15.01
N PHE A 84 17.77 -2.37 14.71
CA PHE A 84 18.63 -1.75 15.71
C PHE A 84 18.55 -0.24 15.66
N TYR A 85 18.52 0.37 16.84
CA TYR A 85 18.86 1.77 17.01
C TYR A 85 20.34 1.88 17.39
N GLY A 86 21.12 2.43 16.46
CA GLY A 86 22.57 2.56 16.50
C GLY A 86 23.29 1.56 15.61
N LEU A 87 24.31 2.02 14.87
CA LEU A 87 25.21 1.19 14.07
C LEU A 87 26.39 0.65 14.88
N GLY A 88 26.76 1.36 15.96
CA GLY A 88 27.98 1.12 16.71
C GLY A 88 29.22 1.24 15.83
N ASN A 89 30.12 0.27 15.97
CA ASN A 89 31.32 0.14 15.15
C ASN A 89 31.13 -0.76 13.90
N GLY A 90 29.91 -1.24 13.62
CA GLY A 90 29.58 -2.06 12.45
C GLY A 90 29.97 -3.55 12.50
N LEU A 91 30.79 -3.98 13.47
CA LEU A 91 31.23 -5.38 13.57
C LEU A 91 30.07 -6.34 13.87
N LEU A 92 29.18 -5.97 14.79
CA LEU A 92 28.00 -6.78 15.11
C LEU A 92 27.13 -7.00 13.86
N SER A 93 26.90 -5.95 13.07
CA SER A 93 26.11 -6.03 11.83
C SER A 93 26.74 -7.02 10.84
N LYS A 94 28.07 -6.96 10.68
CA LYS A 94 28.82 -7.87 9.81
C LYS A 94 28.67 -9.32 10.26
N VAL A 95 28.80 -9.60 11.55
CA VAL A 95 28.71 -10.96 12.11
C VAL A 95 27.28 -11.50 12.02
N LEU A 96 26.27 -10.73 12.45
CA LEU A 96 24.86 -11.18 12.43
C LEU A 96 24.41 -11.55 11.01
N LEU A 97 24.87 -10.82 9.99
CA LEU A 97 24.53 -11.08 8.59
C LEU A 97 25.20 -12.32 7.98
N GLN A 98 26.13 -12.97 8.69
CA GLN A 98 26.62 -14.30 8.29
C GLN A 98 25.51 -15.36 8.44
N ASN A 99 24.54 -15.14 9.33
CA ASN A 99 23.39 -16.02 9.47
C ASN A 99 22.49 -15.95 8.23
N LYS A 100 22.30 -17.09 7.55
CA LYS A 100 21.48 -17.20 6.33
C LYS A 100 19.98 -17.05 6.58
N HIS A 101 19.52 -17.26 7.82
CA HIS A 101 18.12 -17.01 8.20
C HIS A 101 17.82 -15.52 8.21
N LEU A 102 18.76 -14.67 8.65
CA LEU A 102 18.60 -13.22 8.70
C LEU A 102 18.59 -12.60 7.29
N LYS A 103 17.41 -12.33 6.75
CA LYS A 103 17.23 -11.73 5.41
C LYS A 103 17.42 -10.23 5.39
N ARG A 104 17.08 -9.53 6.48
CA ARG A 104 17.17 -8.07 6.61
C ARG A 104 17.67 -7.66 7.99
N LEU A 105 18.65 -6.78 8.04
CA LEU A 105 19.09 -6.06 9.23
C LEU A 105 18.88 -4.57 8.98
N VAL A 106 17.94 -3.95 9.69
CA VAL A 106 17.62 -2.53 9.56
C VAL A 106 18.26 -1.77 10.70
N ILE A 107 19.08 -0.78 10.38
CA ILE A 107 19.82 0.01 11.36
C ILE A 107 19.44 1.47 11.22
N PHE A 108 18.99 2.06 12.33
CA PHE A 108 18.69 3.48 12.46
C PHE A 108 19.86 4.17 13.16
N GLU A 109 20.58 5.05 12.47
CA GLU A 109 21.74 5.77 13.02
C GLU A 109 21.55 7.28 12.88
N GLN A 110 21.64 7.99 14.01
CA GLN A 110 21.43 9.44 14.03
C GLN A 110 22.68 10.22 13.59
N GLU A 111 23.87 9.69 13.89
CA GLU A 111 25.12 10.43 13.70
C GLU A 111 25.80 10.02 12.39
N ILE A 112 25.78 10.92 11.41
CA ILE A 112 26.36 10.69 10.08
C ILE A 112 27.87 10.35 10.13
N GLU A 113 28.61 10.89 11.11
CA GLU A 113 30.03 10.59 11.28
C GLU A 113 30.26 9.14 11.72
N ILE A 114 29.35 8.53 12.50
CA ILE A 114 29.45 7.10 12.85
C ILE A 114 29.31 6.25 11.60
N ILE A 115 28.32 6.55 10.75
CA ILE A 115 28.16 5.88 9.45
C ILE A 115 29.44 6.02 8.62
N PHE A 116 29.95 7.25 8.48
CA PHE A 116 31.16 7.51 7.70
C PHE A 116 32.37 6.71 8.21
N ILE A 117 32.60 6.72 9.53
CA ILE A 117 33.69 5.98 10.15
C ILE A 117 33.54 4.49 9.85
N VAL A 118 32.37 3.89 10.11
CA VAL A 118 32.14 2.45 9.89
C VAL A 118 32.35 2.06 8.43
N LEU A 119 31.83 2.84 7.48
CA LEU A 119 32.02 2.56 6.05
C LEU A 119 33.47 2.67 5.59
N ASN A 120 34.36 3.34 6.33
CA ASN A 120 35.79 3.32 6.04
C ASN A 120 36.52 2.12 6.68
N PHE A 121 36.02 1.57 7.79
CA PHE A 121 36.72 0.51 8.52
C PHE A 121 36.25 -0.90 8.15
N ILE A 122 34.95 -1.08 7.88
CA ILE A 122 34.34 -2.39 7.69
C ILE A 122 33.85 -2.52 6.25
N ASP A 123 34.33 -3.53 5.52
CA ASP A 123 33.76 -3.86 4.20
C ASP A 123 32.35 -4.46 4.38
N LEU A 124 31.34 -3.71 3.94
CA LEU A 124 29.91 -4.05 3.99
C LEU A 124 29.31 -4.14 2.58
N LYS A 125 30.16 -4.24 1.54
CA LYS A 125 29.77 -4.17 0.14
C LYS A 125 28.66 -5.16 -0.20
N GLU A 126 28.84 -6.42 0.16
CA GLU A 126 27.91 -7.48 -0.20
C GLU A 126 26.60 -7.36 0.57
N GLU A 127 26.66 -7.02 1.86
CA GLU A 127 25.48 -6.82 2.70
C GLU A 127 24.61 -5.67 2.21
N LEU A 128 25.23 -4.54 1.82
CA LEU A 128 24.55 -3.37 1.27
C LEU A 128 24.01 -3.65 -0.14
N ARG A 129 24.82 -4.25 -1.03
CA ARG A 129 24.45 -4.55 -2.43
C ARG A 129 23.26 -5.51 -2.52
N GLN A 130 23.21 -6.50 -1.62
CA GLN A 130 22.11 -7.47 -1.55
C GLN A 130 20.87 -6.94 -0.83
N GLY A 131 20.92 -5.71 -0.28
CA GLY A 131 19.85 -5.14 0.53
C GLY A 131 19.62 -5.91 1.84
N ARG A 132 20.60 -6.71 2.29
CA ARG A 132 20.52 -7.41 3.57
C ARG A 132 20.80 -6.46 4.74
N LEU A 133 21.65 -5.47 4.55
CA LEU A 133 21.82 -4.34 5.46
C LEU A 133 21.09 -3.11 4.92
N ILE A 134 20.12 -2.61 5.69
CA ILE A 134 19.39 -1.37 5.40
C ILE A 134 19.82 -0.32 6.42
N LEU A 135 20.52 0.73 5.97
CA LEU A 135 21.07 1.77 6.84
C LEU A 135 20.29 3.07 6.71
N ILE A 136 19.66 3.52 7.79
CA ILE A 136 18.81 4.71 7.78
C ILE A 136 19.44 5.79 8.66
N HIS A 137 19.78 6.91 8.03
CA HIS A 137 20.14 8.12 8.75
C HIS A 137 18.87 8.78 9.29
N THR A 138 18.68 8.74 10.61
CA THR A 138 17.39 9.08 11.25
C THR A 138 16.91 10.52 11.01
N PRO A 139 17.76 11.55 10.84
CA PRO A 139 17.31 12.88 10.45
C PRO A 139 16.56 12.92 9.11
N ASP A 140 16.79 11.92 8.25
CA ASP A 140 16.28 11.89 6.87
C ASP A 140 15.06 10.97 6.75
N ILE A 141 14.64 10.35 7.86
CA ILE A 141 13.50 9.44 7.86
C ILE A 141 12.19 10.23 7.75
N ASN A 142 11.26 9.67 6.98
CA ASN A 142 9.89 10.13 6.91
C ASN A 142 8.99 8.89 6.76
N TYR A 143 7.67 9.12 6.81
CA TYR A 143 6.72 8.02 6.70
C TYR A 143 6.91 7.20 5.43
N THR A 144 7.10 7.82 4.26
CA THR A 144 7.32 7.11 2.99
C THR A 144 8.54 6.19 3.01
N LYS A 145 9.68 6.62 3.58
CA LYS A 145 10.86 5.75 3.73
C LYS A 145 10.56 4.57 4.66
N THR A 146 9.90 4.82 5.79
CA THR A 146 9.50 3.75 6.72
C THR A 146 8.52 2.77 6.07
N ASP A 147 7.49 3.28 5.39
CA ASP A 147 6.48 2.48 4.71
C ASP A 147 7.10 1.55 3.66
N ASN A 148 8.07 2.05 2.89
CA ASN A 148 8.81 1.26 1.90
C ASN A 148 9.63 0.13 2.54
N ILE A 149 10.30 0.40 3.67
CA ILE A 149 11.09 -0.60 4.40
C ILE A 149 10.17 -1.69 4.96
N PHE A 150 9.12 -1.30 5.68
CA PHE A 150 8.23 -2.25 6.34
C PHE A 150 7.31 -2.99 5.36
N SER A 151 7.14 -2.49 4.13
CA SER A 151 6.40 -3.19 3.06
C SER A 151 7.20 -4.31 2.39
N LEU A 152 8.50 -4.46 2.69
CA LEU A 152 9.30 -5.58 2.18
C LEU A 152 8.68 -6.92 2.63
N PRO A 153 8.50 -7.90 1.73
CA PRO A 153 7.89 -9.19 2.06
C PRO A 153 8.56 -9.92 3.22
N GLU A 154 9.89 -9.82 3.33
CA GLU A 154 10.68 -10.43 4.40
C GLU A 154 10.47 -9.79 5.78
N ILE A 155 9.84 -8.60 5.81
CA ILE A 155 9.52 -7.87 7.05
C ILE A 155 8.02 -7.96 7.34
N SER A 156 7.15 -7.75 6.35
CA SER A 156 5.71 -7.58 6.58
C SER A 156 4.99 -8.79 7.20
N LEU A 157 5.52 -10.01 7.03
CA LEU A 157 4.96 -11.21 7.66
C LEU A 157 5.37 -11.35 9.14
N PHE A 158 6.45 -10.67 9.55
CA PHE A 158 7.08 -10.81 10.87
C PHE A 158 6.81 -9.62 11.79
N PHE A 159 5.78 -8.83 11.55
CA PHE A 159 5.46 -7.67 12.40
C PHE A 159 5.19 -8.03 13.86
N LYS A 160 4.68 -9.24 14.15
CA LYS A 160 4.48 -9.72 15.54
C LYS A 160 5.78 -10.06 16.27
N THR A 161 6.91 -10.13 15.57
CA THR A 161 8.25 -10.33 16.14
C THR A 161 9.07 -9.04 16.11
N TYR A 162 8.44 -7.89 15.83
CA TYR A 162 9.13 -6.61 15.78
C TYR A 162 9.64 -6.20 17.17
N ASN A 163 10.93 -5.90 17.24
CA ASN A 163 11.57 -5.27 18.38
C ASN A 163 12.66 -4.31 17.90
N LEU A 164 12.72 -3.10 18.46
CA LEU A 164 13.79 -2.14 18.19
C LEU A 164 14.89 -2.30 19.24
N HIS A 165 15.93 -3.04 18.90
CA HIS A 165 17.05 -3.32 19.80
C HIS A 165 17.96 -2.11 19.95
N LEU A 166 18.35 -1.79 21.18
CA LEU A 166 19.39 -0.79 21.42
C LEU A 166 20.78 -1.39 21.14
N HIS A 167 21.57 -0.72 20.30
CA HIS A 167 22.89 -1.23 19.92
C HIS A 167 23.89 -1.22 21.08
N SER A 168 23.91 -0.19 21.91
CA SER A 168 24.69 -0.16 23.15
C SER A 168 24.18 0.95 24.07
N ASP A 169 24.65 0.96 25.31
CA ASP A 169 24.28 1.96 26.32
C ASP A 169 24.68 3.40 25.94
N PHE A 170 25.60 3.56 24.98
CA PHE A 170 25.89 4.85 24.38
C PHE A 170 24.65 5.51 23.78
N TYR A 171 23.81 4.72 23.09
CA TYR A 171 22.67 5.22 22.35
C TYR A 171 21.48 5.65 23.23
N LYS A 172 21.54 5.41 24.56
CA LYS A 172 20.60 5.99 25.52
C LYS A 172 20.58 7.54 25.47
N LEU A 173 21.66 8.16 24.97
CA LEU A 173 21.74 9.60 24.73
C LEU A 173 20.75 10.12 23.67
N TYR A 174 20.24 9.25 22.81
CA TYR A 174 19.34 9.61 21.70
C TYR A 174 17.92 9.07 21.91
N LYS A 175 17.48 9.00 23.19
CA LYS A 175 16.18 8.44 23.58
C LYS A 175 15.01 9.06 22.82
N GLU A 176 15.01 10.38 22.61
CA GLU A 176 13.93 11.09 21.92
C GLU A 176 13.83 10.68 20.45
N ASP A 177 14.96 10.62 19.74
CA ASP A 177 15.00 10.18 18.35
C ASP A 177 14.63 8.70 18.23
N MET A 178 15.08 7.85 19.16
CA MET A 178 14.67 6.45 19.24
C MET A 178 13.14 6.29 19.41
N ILE A 179 12.52 7.08 20.30
CA ILE A 179 11.07 7.08 20.48
C ILE A 179 10.38 7.50 19.18
N LYS A 180 10.82 8.60 18.55
CA LYS A 180 10.30 9.06 17.26
C LYS A 180 10.37 7.97 16.19
N ILE A 181 11.51 7.30 16.05
CA ILE A 181 11.72 6.20 15.10
C ILE A 181 10.77 5.04 15.40
N ASN A 182 10.67 4.61 16.66
CA ASN A 182 9.80 3.51 17.04
C ASN A 182 8.33 3.84 16.79
N THR A 183 7.90 5.08 17.07
CA THR A 183 6.54 5.55 16.76
C THR A 183 6.26 5.51 15.25
N LEU A 184 7.20 5.96 14.41
CA LEU A 184 7.06 5.88 12.95
C LEU A 184 6.98 4.43 12.46
N ASN A 185 7.81 3.54 13.01
CA ASN A 185 7.82 2.12 12.67
C ASN A 185 6.50 1.44 13.03
N LEU A 186 6.00 1.64 14.25
CA LEU A 186 4.71 1.10 14.71
C LEU A 186 3.54 1.64 13.87
N LYS A 187 3.60 2.90 13.47
CA LYS A 187 2.63 3.51 12.57
C LYS A 187 2.62 2.84 11.19
N ALA A 188 3.80 2.63 10.59
CA ALA A 188 3.91 1.91 9.33
C ALA A 188 3.40 0.46 9.44
N ILE A 189 3.77 -0.27 10.50
CA ILE A 189 3.28 -1.63 10.77
C ILE A 189 1.74 -1.66 10.81
N LYS A 190 1.12 -0.73 11.55
CA LYS A 190 -0.33 -0.61 11.65
C LYS A 190 -0.96 -0.34 10.28
N ASN A 191 -0.47 0.66 9.56
CA ASN A 191 -1.03 1.06 8.26
C ASN A 191 -0.84 -0.01 7.18
N ILE A 192 0.32 -0.66 7.12
CA ILE A 192 0.56 -1.79 6.20
C ILE A 192 -0.42 -2.92 6.50
N SER A 193 -0.65 -3.23 7.78
CA SER A 193 -1.59 -4.27 8.19
C SER A 193 -3.03 -3.92 7.85
N LEU A 194 -3.45 -2.66 7.99
CA LEU A 194 -4.76 -2.18 7.57
C LEU A 194 -4.94 -2.26 6.05
N ARG A 195 -3.91 -1.89 5.26
CA ARG A 195 -3.94 -1.95 3.79
C ARG A 195 -4.05 -3.37 3.23
N ARG A 196 -3.69 -4.40 4.01
CA ARG A 196 -3.87 -5.81 3.62
C ARG A 196 -5.34 -6.26 3.69
N GLY A 197 -6.21 -5.48 4.34
CA GLY A 197 -7.59 -5.83 4.57
C GLY A 197 -7.75 -6.82 5.73
N ASN A 198 -8.94 -6.87 6.30
CA ASN A 198 -9.29 -7.76 7.41
C ASN A 198 -10.66 -8.42 7.23
N ASP A 199 -11.36 -8.16 6.13
CA ASP A 199 -12.72 -8.64 5.91
C ASP A 199 -12.84 -9.54 4.66
N PRO A 200 -12.91 -10.87 4.83
CA PRO A 200 -13.15 -11.77 3.71
C PRO A 200 -14.56 -11.62 3.12
N LYS A 201 -15.53 -11.04 3.85
CA LYS A 201 -16.86 -10.73 3.32
C LYS A 201 -16.78 -9.62 2.28
N ASP A 202 -16.03 -8.56 2.55
CA ASP A 202 -15.76 -7.48 1.59
C ASP A 202 -15.04 -8.00 0.34
N ALA A 203 -14.03 -8.87 0.51
CA ALA A 203 -13.35 -9.50 -0.61
C ALA A 203 -14.32 -10.34 -1.47
N MET A 204 -15.17 -11.15 -0.83
CA MET A 204 -16.19 -11.95 -1.53
C MET A 204 -17.21 -11.06 -2.26
N GLN A 205 -17.66 -9.98 -1.63
CA GLN A 205 -18.55 -9.00 -2.27
C GLN A 205 -17.91 -8.42 -3.55
N GLY A 206 -16.63 -8.06 -3.49
CA GLY A 206 -15.87 -7.59 -4.66
C GLY A 206 -15.81 -8.62 -5.79
N ILE A 207 -15.51 -9.88 -5.48
CA ILE A 207 -15.47 -10.99 -6.45
C ILE A 207 -16.85 -11.22 -7.08
N GLU A 208 -17.92 -11.25 -6.26
CA GLU A 208 -19.30 -11.48 -6.71
C GLU A 208 -19.74 -10.37 -7.67
N GLN A 209 -19.58 -9.12 -7.26
CA GLN A 209 -19.98 -7.96 -8.05
C GLN A 209 -19.14 -7.86 -9.33
N PHE A 210 -17.84 -8.13 -9.28
CA PHE A 210 -17.01 -8.18 -10.47
C PHE A 210 -17.55 -9.17 -11.50
N VAL A 211 -17.84 -10.41 -11.09
CA VAL A 211 -18.36 -11.45 -11.99
C VAL A 211 -19.73 -11.05 -12.56
N TYR A 212 -20.61 -10.51 -11.73
CA TYR A 212 -21.91 -9.99 -12.15
C TYR A 212 -21.76 -8.87 -13.19
N ASN A 213 -20.78 -8.00 -13.03
CA ASN A 213 -20.55 -6.82 -13.86
C ASN A 213 -19.81 -7.12 -15.18
N ILE A 214 -19.23 -8.30 -15.37
CA ILE A 214 -18.47 -8.66 -16.59
C ILE A 214 -19.25 -8.38 -17.90
N PRO A 215 -20.52 -8.76 -18.05
CA PRO A 215 -21.25 -8.50 -19.29
C PRO A 215 -21.44 -7.00 -19.58
N TYR A 216 -21.67 -6.21 -18.53
CA TYR A 216 -21.79 -4.75 -18.63
C TYR A 216 -20.44 -4.14 -19.02
N MET A 217 -19.36 -4.55 -18.34
CA MET A 217 -18.00 -4.12 -18.67
C MET A 217 -17.66 -4.40 -20.14
N ILE A 218 -17.92 -5.61 -20.62
CA ILE A 218 -17.60 -6.01 -22.00
C ILE A 218 -18.45 -5.25 -23.03
N ASN A 219 -19.67 -4.85 -22.66
CA ASN A 219 -20.59 -4.10 -23.53
C ASN A 219 -20.36 -2.58 -23.52
N HIS A 220 -19.31 -2.10 -22.87
CA HIS A 220 -18.94 -0.69 -22.77
C HIS A 220 -17.52 -0.43 -23.31
N PRO A 221 -17.12 0.84 -23.52
CA PRO A 221 -15.79 1.15 -24.01
C PRO A 221 -14.68 0.61 -23.09
N ALA A 222 -13.61 0.16 -23.72
CA ALA A 222 -12.47 -0.41 -23.00
C ALA A 222 -11.62 0.69 -22.36
N TYR A 223 -11.22 0.51 -21.11
CA TYR A 223 -10.35 1.46 -20.40
C TYR A 223 -9.03 1.73 -21.14
N GLN A 224 -8.45 0.73 -21.81
CA GLN A 224 -7.24 0.96 -22.60
C GLN A 224 -7.47 1.88 -23.81
N ASP A 225 -8.66 1.85 -24.42
CA ASP A 225 -9.02 2.79 -25.50
C ASP A 225 -9.18 4.21 -24.94
N PHE A 226 -9.79 4.34 -23.75
CA PHE A 226 -9.86 5.59 -23.02
C PHE A 226 -8.46 6.18 -22.76
N ILE A 227 -7.54 5.41 -22.16
CA ILE A 227 -6.18 5.89 -21.89
C ILE A 227 -5.50 6.35 -23.19
N LYS A 228 -5.58 5.56 -24.27
CA LYS A 228 -4.98 5.90 -25.56
C LYS A 228 -5.56 7.19 -26.16
N LYS A 229 -6.88 7.35 -26.13
CA LYS A 229 -7.57 8.49 -26.76
C LYS A 229 -7.54 9.77 -25.94
N ARG A 230 -7.32 9.68 -24.62
CA ARG A 230 -7.30 10.82 -23.70
C ARG A 230 -5.88 11.26 -23.32
N LYS A 231 -4.87 10.46 -23.64
CA LYS A 231 -3.47 10.78 -23.36
C LYS A 231 -3.08 12.13 -23.96
N SER A 232 -2.51 12.99 -23.12
CA SER A 232 -1.96 14.30 -23.49
C SER A 232 -2.95 15.25 -24.17
N LEU A 233 -4.26 15.13 -23.87
CA LEU A 233 -5.27 16.08 -24.37
C LEU A 233 -5.31 17.41 -23.60
N GLY A 234 -4.74 17.45 -22.40
CA GLY A 234 -4.63 18.64 -21.58
C GLY A 234 -3.41 18.55 -20.67
N ASP A 235 -2.81 19.71 -20.36
CA ASP A 235 -1.62 19.79 -19.52
C ASP A 235 -1.97 19.75 -18.02
N THR A 236 -3.17 20.23 -17.65
CA THR A 236 -3.59 20.39 -16.25
C THR A 236 -4.91 19.64 -15.98
N ALA A 237 -4.91 18.83 -14.93
CA ALA A 237 -6.10 18.21 -14.37
C ALA A 237 -6.48 18.87 -13.04
N ILE A 238 -7.77 19.06 -12.80
CA ILE A 238 -8.31 19.43 -11.49
C ILE A 238 -9.04 18.22 -10.94
N VAL A 239 -8.63 17.75 -9.78
CA VAL A 239 -9.26 16.65 -9.04
C VAL A 239 -10.12 17.24 -7.94
N VAL A 240 -11.43 16.99 -8.05
CA VAL A 240 -12.47 17.57 -7.22
C VAL A 240 -12.99 16.51 -6.24
N SER A 241 -12.74 16.75 -4.96
CA SER A 241 -13.22 15.95 -3.83
C SER A 241 -14.26 16.72 -3.02
N THR A 242 -14.81 16.12 -1.95
CA THR A 242 -16.00 16.63 -1.23
C THR A 242 -15.73 17.31 0.11
N GLY A 243 -14.48 17.56 0.46
CA GLY A 243 -14.10 18.20 1.71
C GLY A 243 -14.65 19.64 1.84
N PRO A 244 -14.65 20.18 3.08
CA PRO A 244 -15.24 21.49 3.38
C PRO A 244 -14.74 22.66 2.51
N SER A 245 -13.49 22.64 2.04
CA SER A 245 -12.94 23.74 1.23
C SER A 245 -13.53 23.82 -0.18
N LEU A 246 -14.26 22.80 -0.64
CA LEU A 246 -14.82 22.80 -2.00
C LEU A 246 -15.74 24.00 -2.23
N GLU A 247 -16.59 24.36 -1.26
CA GLU A 247 -17.64 25.36 -1.43
C GLU A 247 -17.10 26.70 -1.96
N LYS A 248 -16.03 27.21 -1.33
CA LYS A 248 -15.37 28.46 -1.74
C LYS A 248 -14.68 28.37 -3.10
N GLN A 249 -14.42 27.16 -3.61
CA GLN A 249 -13.71 26.92 -4.87
C GLN A 249 -14.67 26.77 -6.07
N LEU A 250 -15.96 26.49 -5.84
CA LEU A 250 -16.96 26.26 -6.89
C LEU A 250 -17.11 27.43 -7.88
N PRO A 251 -17.18 28.71 -7.46
CA PRO A 251 -17.32 29.83 -8.40
C PRO A 251 -16.13 29.93 -9.36
N LEU A 252 -14.91 29.73 -8.85
CA LEU A 252 -13.70 29.77 -9.65
C LEU A 252 -13.59 28.54 -10.55
N LEU A 253 -13.91 27.35 -10.03
CA LEU A 253 -13.95 26.12 -10.82
C LEU A 253 -14.88 26.26 -12.02
N LYS A 254 -16.07 26.86 -11.82
CA LYS A 254 -17.01 27.14 -12.90
C LYS A 254 -16.40 28.02 -13.99
N LYS A 255 -15.73 29.11 -13.59
CA LYS A 255 -15.07 30.07 -14.49
C LYS A 255 -13.96 29.41 -15.35
N TYR A 256 -13.22 28.46 -14.79
CA TYR A 256 -12.07 27.82 -15.46
C TYR A 256 -12.36 26.43 -16.01
N SER A 257 -13.61 25.96 -15.95
CA SER A 257 -13.97 24.56 -16.23
C SER A 257 -13.63 24.07 -17.64
N ASN A 258 -13.61 24.96 -18.63
CA ASN A 258 -13.24 24.63 -20.02
C ASN A 258 -11.72 24.55 -20.25
N LYS A 259 -10.89 24.98 -19.29
CA LYS A 259 -9.44 25.12 -19.44
C LYS A 259 -8.60 23.99 -18.82
N ALA A 260 -9.24 23.12 -18.05
CA ALA A 260 -8.60 21.99 -17.40
C ALA A 260 -9.42 20.72 -17.58
N THR A 261 -8.80 19.55 -17.50
CA THR A 261 -9.53 18.29 -17.38
C THR A 261 -10.07 18.16 -15.96
N ILE A 262 -11.39 18.04 -15.79
CA ILE A 262 -12.02 17.94 -14.47
C ILE A 262 -12.31 16.46 -14.17
N PHE A 263 -11.67 15.96 -13.13
CA PHE A 263 -11.99 14.69 -12.47
C PHE A 263 -12.82 14.97 -11.23
N CYS A 264 -13.96 14.33 -11.13
CA CYS A 264 -14.90 14.46 -10.02
C CYS A 264 -14.98 13.15 -9.26
N ALA A 265 -14.83 13.18 -7.94
CA ALA A 265 -15.25 12.05 -7.11
C ALA A 265 -16.77 11.87 -7.19
N ASP A 266 -17.25 10.64 -7.12
CA ASP A 266 -18.68 10.27 -7.12
C ASP A 266 -19.53 11.14 -6.21
N SER A 267 -19.12 11.34 -4.96
CA SER A 267 -19.83 12.13 -3.97
C SER A 267 -19.80 13.64 -4.26
N ALA A 268 -18.84 14.12 -5.04
CA ALA A 268 -18.78 15.51 -5.50
C ALA A 268 -19.70 15.74 -6.70
N TYR A 269 -20.14 14.68 -7.38
CA TYR A 269 -20.92 14.78 -8.61
C TYR A 269 -22.25 15.52 -8.42
N PRO A 270 -23.10 15.20 -7.42
CA PRO A 270 -24.33 15.93 -7.19
C PRO A 270 -24.10 17.41 -6.83
N ILE A 271 -23.00 17.74 -6.16
CA ILE A 271 -22.66 19.13 -5.78
C ILE A 271 -22.31 19.93 -7.04
N LEU A 272 -21.50 19.36 -7.93
CA LEU A 272 -21.10 19.99 -9.18
C LEU A 272 -22.29 20.18 -10.12
N ALA A 273 -23.18 19.19 -10.21
CA ALA A 273 -24.43 19.29 -10.98
C ALA A 273 -25.32 20.45 -10.49
N LYS A 274 -25.51 20.60 -9.17
CA LYS A 274 -26.28 21.72 -8.59
C LYS A 274 -25.71 23.10 -8.94
N HIS A 275 -24.39 23.20 -9.08
CA HIS A 275 -23.71 24.45 -9.44
C HIS A 275 -23.55 24.64 -10.96
N ASN A 276 -24.06 23.70 -11.76
CA ASN A 276 -23.92 23.65 -13.21
C ASN A 276 -22.44 23.69 -13.65
N ILE A 277 -21.61 22.87 -13.00
CA ILE A 277 -20.20 22.65 -13.33
C ILE A 277 -20.07 21.25 -13.89
N LYS A 278 -19.96 21.13 -15.21
CA LYS A 278 -19.89 19.82 -15.88
C LYS A 278 -18.47 19.23 -15.78
N PRO A 279 -18.24 18.12 -15.07
CA PRO A 279 -16.96 17.44 -15.08
C PRO A 279 -16.73 16.69 -16.40
N ASP A 280 -15.47 16.42 -16.76
CA ASP A 280 -15.16 15.54 -17.89
C ASP A 280 -15.28 14.08 -17.48
N TYR A 281 -14.80 13.77 -16.27
CA TYR A 281 -14.76 12.44 -15.71
C TYR A 281 -15.39 12.41 -14.32
N VAL A 282 -16.25 11.43 -14.06
CA VAL A 282 -16.78 11.13 -12.73
C VAL A 282 -16.33 9.73 -12.37
N CYS A 283 -15.67 9.58 -11.23
CA CYS A 283 -15.09 8.30 -10.83
C CYS A 283 -15.75 7.72 -9.59
N MET A 284 -15.77 6.39 -9.50
CA MET A 284 -16.28 5.64 -8.34
C MET A 284 -15.43 4.40 -8.11
N LEU A 285 -15.04 4.16 -6.87
CA LEU A 285 -14.17 3.04 -6.48
C LEU A 285 -14.90 2.02 -5.60
N GLU A 286 -15.86 2.52 -4.82
CA GLU A 286 -16.53 1.88 -3.71
C GLU A 286 -17.63 0.92 -4.18
N ARG A 287 -17.88 -0.12 -3.37
CA ARG A 287 -18.70 -1.28 -3.77
C ARG A 287 -19.90 -1.53 -2.87
N ASP A 288 -20.13 -0.62 -1.93
CA ASP A 288 -21.30 -0.64 -1.07
C ASP A 288 -22.51 0.05 -1.73
N ASP A 289 -23.68 -0.26 -1.18
CA ASP A 289 -24.96 0.25 -1.62
C ASP A 289 -25.19 1.72 -1.25
N VAL A 290 -24.56 2.21 -0.18
CA VAL A 290 -24.71 3.60 0.27
C VAL A 290 -24.15 4.55 -0.79
N VAL A 291 -22.91 4.34 -1.22
CA VAL A 291 -22.24 5.20 -2.20
C VAL A 291 -22.91 5.11 -3.57
N SER A 292 -23.59 3.99 -3.90
CA SER A 292 -24.36 3.88 -5.16
C SER A 292 -25.40 5.00 -5.35
N LYS A 293 -25.93 5.55 -4.25
CA LYS A 293 -26.87 6.68 -4.24
C LYS A 293 -26.27 7.98 -4.76
N CYS A 294 -24.94 8.10 -4.84
CA CYS A 294 -24.28 9.24 -5.51
C CYS A 294 -24.69 9.35 -6.99
N PHE A 295 -25.12 8.25 -7.61
CA PHE A 295 -25.62 8.22 -8.98
C PHE A 295 -27.14 8.06 -9.09
N ASP A 296 -27.87 7.97 -7.96
CA ASP A 296 -29.33 7.97 -7.90
C ASP A 296 -29.90 9.38 -8.14
N ASN A 297 -29.67 9.85 -9.36
CA ASN A 297 -30.10 11.12 -9.90
C ASN A 297 -30.30 10.93 -11.40
N ASN A 298 -31.10 11.81 -11.99
CA ASN A 298 -31.20 11.94 -13.43
C ASN A 298 -31.03 13.41 -13.77
N PHE A 299 -29.82 13.81 -14.17
CA PHE A 299 -29.54 15.18 -14.59
C PHE A 299 -29.72 15.38 -16.10
N GLU A 300 -30.30 14.39 -16.79
CA GLU A 300 -30.69 14.43 -18.19
C GLU A 300 -29.54 14.91 -19.11
N ASP A 301 -29.69 16.06 -19.75
CA ASP A 301 -28.75 16.65 -20.69
C ASP A 301 -27.43 17.09 -20.04
N PHE A 302 -27.41 17.23 -18.72
CA PHE A 302 -26.17 17.47 -17.99
C PHE A 302 -25.22 16.28 -18.10
N ASP A 303 -25.74 15.04 -18.07
CA ASP A 303 -24.93 13.81 -18.15
C ASP A 303 -24.25 13.65 -19.53
N LYS A 304 -24.79 14.30 -20.57
CA LYS A 304 -24.23 14.23 -21.94
C LYS A 304 -22.76 14.64 -21.94
N ASN A 305 -21.93 13.79 -22.57
CA ASN A 305 -20.48 13.92 -22.73
C ASN A 305 -19.63 13.71 -21.46
N ILE A 306 -20.24 13.40 -20.32
CA ILE A 306 -19.51 12.94 -19.13
C ILE A 306 -19.08 11.49 -19.36
N THR A 307 -17.83 11.16 -19.01
CA THR A 307 -17.40 9.75 -18.93
C THR A 307 -17.32 9.31 -17.47
N PHE A 308 -18.19 8.38 -17.08
CA PHE A 308 -18.14 7.75 -15.76
C PHE A 308 -17.11 6.62 -15.78
N ILE A 309 -16.11 6.66 -14.90
CA ILE A 309 -15.04 5.65 -14.83
C ILE A 309 -15.12 4.98 -13.47
N CYS A 310 -15.66 3.77 -13.44
CA CYS A 310 -15.94 3.05 -12.21
C CYS A 310 -15.05 1.81 -12.09
N ALA A 311 -14.73 1.43 -10.85
CA ALA A 311 -14.18 0.11 -10.59
C ALA A 311 -15.17 -0.98 -11.08
N SER A 312 -14.66 -2.10 -11.60
CA SER A 312 -15.49 -3.19 -12.12
C SER A 312 -16.30 -3.92 -11.04
N LEU A 313 -16.01 -3.60 -9.78
CA LEU A 313 -16.52 -4.23 -8.57
C LEU A 313 -17.43 -3.29 -7.79
N ILE A 314 -17.99 -2.26 -8.45
CA ILE A 314 -19.04 -1.40 -7.89
C ILE A 314 -20.34 -2.17 -7.67
N HIS A 315 -21.18 -1.64 -6.78
CA HIS A 315 -22.49 -2.20 -6.47
C HIS A 315 -23.39 -2.27 -7.71
N ARG A 316 -24.25 -3.30 -7.79
CA ARG A 316 -25.16 -3.53 -8.93
C ARG A 316 -26.12 -2.38 -9.19
N ASP A 317 -26.52 -1.66 -8.14
CA ASP A 317 -27.45 -0.53 -8.29
C ASP A 317 -26.77 0.66 -8.95
N THR A 318 -25.46 0.85 -8.74
CA THR A 318 -24.67 1.82 -9.52
C THR A 318 -24.77 1.55 -11.02
N ILE A 319 -24.70 0.28 -11.45
CA ILE A 319 -24.88 -0.09 -12.87
C ILE A 319 -26.28 0.30 -13.35
N LYS A 320 -27.33 0.00 -12.57
CA LYS A 320 -28.71 0.38 -12.93
C LYS A 320 -28.85 1.89 -13.10
N HIS A 321 -28.26 2.67 -12.20
CA HIS A 321 -28.28 4.13 -12.31
C HIS A 321 -27.52 4.62 -13.55
N LEU A 322 -26.33 4.06 -13.83
CA LEU A 322 -25.52 4.43 -15.00
C LEU A 322 -26.19 4.10 -16.34
N GLU A 323 -26.89 2.97 -16.44
CA GLU A 323 -27.64 2.59 -17.65
C GLU A 323 -28.78 3.57 -17.97
N ASN A 324 -29.29 4.29 -16.97
CA ASN A 324 -30.32 5.32 -17.14
C ASN A 324 -29.74 6.71 -17.44
N LYS A 325 -28.42 6.89 -17.43
CA LYS A 325 -27.77 8.17 -17.73
C LYS A 325 -27.44 8.32 -19.21
N GLN A 326 -27.41 9.57 -19.68
CA GLN A 326 -27.02 9.89 -21.07
C GLN A 326 -25.49 9.93 -21.29
N GLY A 327 -24.70 9.77 -20.22
CA GLY A 327 -23.24 9.72 -20.28
C GLY A 327 -22.70 8.36 -20.73
N THR A 328 -21.40 8.29 -21.03
CA THR A 328 -20.72 7.01 -21.28
C THR A 328 -20.11 6.50 -19.99
N TYR A 329 -20.21 5.21 -19.69
CA TYR A 329 -19.47 4.64 -18.56
C TYR A 329 -18.47 3.56 -18.99
N ILE A 330 -17.42 3.42 -18.19
CA ILE A 330 -16.34 2.45 -18.33
C ILE A 330 -16.21 1.73 -16.99
N LEU A 331 -16.15 0.41 -17.04
CA LEU A 331 -15.76 -0.40 -15.89
C LEU A 331 -14.31 -0.83 -16.08
N THR A 332 -13.46 -0.51 -15.12
CA THR A 332 -12.04 -0.88 -15.12
C THR A 332 -11.69 -1.73 -13.90
N THR A 333 -10.78 -2.67 -14.08
CA THR A 333 -10.52 -3.71 -13.09
C THR A 333 -9.52 -3.21 -12.05
N ARG A 334 -9.75 -3.43 -10.76
CA ARG A 334 -8.64 -3.32 -9.80
C ARG A 334 -7.68 -4.48 -10.01
N ASN A 335 -6.37 -4.30 -9.82
CA ASN A 335 -5.40 -5.39 -9.97
C ASN A 335 -5.47 -6.41 -8.82
N LEU A 336 -6.62 -7.07 -8.68
CA LEU A 336 -6.91 -8.06 -7.65
C LEU A 336 -6.75 -9.49 -8.19
N PRO A 337 -6.34 -10.45 -7.35
CA PRO A 337 -5.94 -11.77 -7.83
C PRO A 337 -7.00 -12.53 -8.63
N PHE A 338 -8.27 -12.49 -8.22
CA PHE A 338 -9.36 -13.16 -8.93
C PHE A 338 -9.61 -12.50 -10.27
N ALA A 339 -9.80 -11.18 -10.26
CA ALA A 339 -10.14 -10.42 -11.46
C ALA A 339 -9.04 -10.52 -12.54
N SER A 340 -7.77 -10.39 -12.15
CA SER A 340 -6.62 -10.55 -13.05
C SER A 340 -6.52 -11.97 -13.64
N SER A 341 -7.00 -13.00 -12.91
CA SER A 341 -7.01 -14.39 -13.39
C SER A 341 -8.02 -14.68 -14.50
N ILE A 342 -8.99 -13.79 -14.73
CA ILE A 342 -9.98 -13.89 -15.82
C ILE A 342 -9.37 -13.52 -17.17
N ASN A 343 -8.26 -12.76 -17.17
CA ASN A 343 -7.44 -12.44 -18.34
C ASN A 343 -8.21 -11.70 -19.46
N ILE A 344 -8.93 -10.64 -19.09
CA ILE A 344 -9.65 -9.71 -19.98
C ILE A 344 -8.99 -8.33 -19.99
N ASN A 345 -7.68 -8.33 -20.25
CA ASN A 345 -6.77 -7.21 -20.02
C ASN A 345 -7.08 -5.94 -20.83
N GLN A 346 -7.88 -6.02 -21.90
CA GLN A 346 -8.30 -4.84 -22.67
C GLN A 346 -9.11 -3.83 -21.83
N PHE A 347 -9.78 -4.28 -20.75
CA PHE A 347 -10.47 -3.40 -19.79
C PHE A 347 -9.53 -2.79 -18.74
N GLY A 348 -8.23 -3.08 -18.88
CA GLY A 348 -7.12 -2.54 -18.11
C GLY A 348 -7.23 -2.74 -16.61
N TYR A 349 -6.25 -2.19 -15.90
CA TYR A 349 -6.18 -2.25 -14.46
C TYR A 349 -5.91 -0.86 -13.87
N ILE A 350 -6.50 -0.61 -12.71
CA ILE A 350 -6.20 0.53 -11.85
C ILE A 350 -5.71 0.02 -10.49
N SER A 351 -4.79 0.75 -9.86
CA SER A 351 -4.47 0.55 -8.45
C SER A 351 -5.64 1.05 -7.59
N GLY A 352 -6.10 2.28 -7.90
CA GLY A 352 -7.24 2.95 -7.31
C GLY A 352 -6.98 3.52 -5.90
N GLY A 353 -5.84 3.23 -5.28
CA GLY A 353 -5.58 3.61 -3.89
C GLY A 353 -6.67 3.13 -2.92
N MET A 354 -6.98 3.93 -1.91
CA MET A 354 -8.05 3.65 -0.93
C MET A 354 -9.19 4.69 -0.97
N SER A 355 -9.20 5.58 -1.96
CA SER A 355 -10.30 6.52 -2.18
C SER A 355 -10.37 6.90 -3.65
N VAL A 356 -11.54 7.36 -4.11
CA VAL A 356 -11.75 7.85 -5.47
C VAL A 356 -10.74 8.94 -5.87
N ALA A 357 -10.32 9.79 -4.92
CA ALA A 357 -9.37 10.84 -5.21
C ALA A 357 -7.96 10.31 -5.59
N HIS A 358 -7.53 9.19 -5.00
CA HIS A 358 -6.31 8.50 -5.43
C HIS A 358 -6.47 7.94 -6.85
N MET A 359 -7.62 7.31 -7.14
CA MET A 359 -7.96 6.82 -8.48
C MET A 359 -7.93 7.96 -9.50
N ASN A 360 -8.49 9.12 -9.18
CA ASN A 360 -8.47 10.31 -10.05
C ASN A 360 -7.05 10.77 -10.34
N CYS A 361 -6.18 10.83 -9.33
CA CYS A 361 -4.79 11.22 -9.52
C CYS A 361 -4.00 10.19 -10.35
N GLU A 362 -4.19 8.89 -10.09
CA GLU A 362 -3.58 7.82 -10.89
C GLU A 362 -3.98 7.96 -12.36
N ILE A 363 -5.27 8.13 -12.66
CA ILE A 363 -5.76 8.30 -14.04
C ILE A 363 -5.16 9.58 -14.65
N ALA A 364 -5.15 10.70 -13.92
CA ALA A 364 -4.57 11.95 -14.41
C ALA A 364 -3.08 11.79 -14.82
N VAL A 365 -2.29 11.07 -14.02
CA VAL A 365 -0.88 10.73 -14.35
C VAL A 365 -0.80 9.80 -15.56
N LEU A 366 -1.65 8.78 -15.66
CA LEU A 366 -1.70 7.86 -16.81
C LEU A 366 -2.04 8.59 -18.12
N LEU A 367 -2.90 9.60 -18.04
CA LEU A 367 -3.26 10.48 -19.14
C LEU A 367 -2.20 11.55 -19.46
N LYS A 368 -1.07 11.57 -18.74
CA LYS A 368 0.07 12.47 -18.96
C LYS A 368 -0.21 13.95 -18.72
N HIS A 369 -1.06 14.27 -17.74
CA HIS A 369 -1.15 15.64 -17.24
C HIS A 369 0.17 16.02 -16.56
N LYS A 370 0.68 17.21 -16.89
CA LYS A 370 1.89 17.80 -16.29
C LYS A 370 1.60 18.35 -14.90
N ASN A 371 0.40 18.85 -14.68
CA ASN A 371 -0.06 19.43 -13.43
C ASN A 371 -1.35 18.75 -12.96
N ILE A 372 -1.43 18.42 -11.66
CA ILE A 372 -2.65 17.97 -10.99
C ILE A 372 -2.93 18.94 -9.84
N ILE A 373 -4.12 19.53 -9.81
CA ILE A 373 -4.57 20.46 -8.77
C ILE A 373 -5.63 19.75 -7.93
N LEU A 374 -5.38 19.61 -6.63
CA LEU A 374 -6.33 19.04 -5.68
C LEU A 374 -7.20 20.14 -5.09
N ILE A 375 -8.53 20.01 -5.21
CA ILE A 375 -9.51 20.90 -4.58
C ILE A 375 -10.57 20.09 -3.82
N GLY A 376 -11.11 20.62 -2.72
CA GLY A 376 -11.98 19.87 -1.81
C GLY A 376 -11.35 18.60 -1.22
N GLN A 377 -10.03 18.45 -1.28
CA GLN A 377 -9.28 17.31 -0.74
C GLN A 377 -8.70 17.64 0.63
N ASP A 378 -9.55 18.02 1.57
CA ASP A 378 -9.09 18.59 2.85
C ASP A 378 -8.39 17.59 3.75
N LEU A 379 -8.86 16.34 3.82
CA LEU A 379 -8.33 15.31 4.73
C LEU A 379 -8.26 15.78 6.20
N ALA A 380 -9.15 16.71 6.56
CA ALA A 380 -9.25 17.36 7.85
C ALA A 380 -10.70 17.85 8.05
N TYR A 381 -11.08 18.04 9.30
CA TYR A 381 -12.31 18.72 9.65
C TYR A 381 -12.16 20.23 9.47
N ALA A 382 -13.25 20.91 9.12
CA ALA A 382 -13.31 22.36 9.22
C ALA A 382 -13.34 22.81 10.69
N GLU A 383 -13.12 24.11 10.95
CA GLU A 383 -13.10 24.69 12.31
C GLU A 383 -14.42 24.46 13.07
N ASP A 384 -15.55 24.37 12.36
CA ASP A 384 -16.87 24.07 12.91
C ASP A 384 -17.12 22.56 13.13
N GLY A 385 -16.12 21.71 12.86
CA GLY A 385 -16.18 20.26 12.97
C GLY A 385 -16.83 19.56 11.77
N ASN A 386 -17.19 20.28 10.70
CA ASN A 386 -17.74 19.66 9.51
C ASN A 386 -16.69 18.84 8.76
N SER A 387 -17.12 17.67 8.26
CA SER A 387 -16.27 16.74 7.52
C SER A 387 -16.36 16.88 6.00
N HIS A 388 -17.44 17.46 5.49
CA HIS A 388 -17.73 17.55 4.06
C HIS A 388 -18.39 18.89 3.74
N SER A 389 -18.33 19.28 2.46
CA SER A 389 -18.99 20.45 1.89
C SER A 389 -20.53 20.35 1.91
N GLN A 390 -21.17 21.52 1.82
CA GLN A 390 -22.62 21.61 1.80
C GLN A 390 -23.21 20.85 0.61
N GLY A 391 -24.27 20.07 0.87
CA GLY A 391 -24.93 19.28 -0.16
C GLY A 391 -24.39 17.86 -0.34
N PHE A 392 -23.42 17.43 0.49
CA PHE A 392 -23.01 16.03 0.60
C PHE A 392 -24.17 15.14 1.08
N ILE A 393 -24.56 14.18 0.24
CA ILE A 393 -25.79 13.39 0.41
C ILE A 393 -25.73 12.38 1.58
N HIS A 394 -24.55 12.13 2.14
CA HIS A 394 -24.31 11.16 3.21
C HIS A 394 -23.91 11.79 4.55
N ALA A 395 -24.12 13.10 4.74
CA ALA A 395 -23.71 13.81 5.95
C ALA A 395 -24.11 13.13 7.27
N LYS A 396 -25.30 12.52 7.34
CA LYS A 396 -25.80 11.79 8.52
C LYS A 396 -24.92 10.62 8.96
N TYR A 397 -24.25 9.94 8.01
CA TYR A 397 -23.35 8.83 8.33
C TYR A 397 -22.05 9.28 9.01
N HIS A 398 -21.80 10.60 9.07
CA HIS A 398 -20.62 11.19 9.70
C HIS A 398 -20.94 11.97 10.98
N GLU A 399 -22.19 11.90 11.44
CA GLU A 399 -22.62 12.60 12.65
C GLU A 399 -21.91 12.03 13.88
N GLY A 400 -21.25 12.90 14.66
CA GLY A 400 -20.49 12.51 15.84
C GLY A 400 -19.06 12.03 15.58
N HIS A 401 -18.65 11.79 14.32
CA HIS A 401 -17.27 11.38 14.02
C HIS A 401 -16.23 12.40 14.50
N TYR A 402 -16.48 13.70 14.30
CA TYR A 402 -15.61 14.75 14.80
C TYR A 402 -15.33 14.60 16.31
N ARG A 403 -16.38 14.41 17.12
CA ARG A 403 -16.23 14.21 18.58
C ARG A 403 -15.49 12.92 18.92
N GLN A 404 -15.63 11.88 18.11
CA GLN A 404 -14.92 10.63 18.32
C GLN A 404 -13.42 10.75 17.99
N ASP A 405 -13.07 11.53 16.98
CA ASP A 405 -11.69 11.68 16.49
C ASP A 405 -10.94 12.85 17.14
N PHE A 406 -11.65 13.80 17.73
CA PHE A 406 -11.10 15.03 18.31
C PHE A 406 -9.92 14.75 19.25
N GLY A 407 -8.77 15.38 18.95
CA GLY A 407 -7.53 15.26 19.71
C GLY A 407 -6.82 13.91 19.56
N LYS A 408 -7.40 12.92 18.87
CA LYS A 408 -6.78 11.61 18.61
C LYS A 408 -5.98 11.61 17.33
N TYR A 409 -6.47 12.31 16.30
CA TYR A 409 -5.86 12.35 14.99
C TYR A 409 -5.71 13.79 14.55
N THR A 410 -4.47 14.27 14.54
CA THR A 410 -4.16 15.62 14.09
C THR A 410 -2.99 15.62 13.11
N THR A 411 -2.86 16.68 12.34
CA THR A 411 -1.73 16.85 11.42
C THR A 411 -1.41 18.31 11.16
N THR A 412 -0.28 18.56 10.52
CA THR A 412 0.12 19.90 10.08
C THR A 412 -0.93 20.48 9.14
N ALA A 413 -1.36 21.70 9.42
CA ALA A 413 -2.28 22.44 8.55
C ALA A 413 -1.62 22.86 7.24
N TYR A 414 -2.44 23.08 6.21
CA TYR A 414 -2.05 23.75 4.97
C TYR A 414 -1.20 25.01 5.27
N GLY A 415 -0.09 25.19 4.54
CA GLY A 415 0.84 26.31 4.74
C GLY A 415 1.91 26.05 5.80
N GLY A 416 1.90 24.87 6.43
CA GLY A 416 2.94 24.41 7.35
C GLY A 416 2.91 25.07 8.74
N LYS A 417 1.83 25.78 9.08
CA LYS A 417 1.68 26.49 10.37
C LYS A 417 0.43 26.02 11.09
N GLY A 418 0.60 25.53 12.31
CA GLY A 418 -0.50 25.04 13.13
C GLY A 418 -0.89 23.60 12.81
N VAL A 419 -2.01 23.18 13.40
CA VAL A 419 -2.48 21.80 13.41
C VAL A 419 -3.98 21.79 13.09
N VAL A 420 -4.43 20.80 12.32
CA VAL A 420 -5.85 20.54 12.04
C VAL A 420 -6.26 19.17 12.57
N GLU A 421 -7.53 19.08 12.98
CA GLU A 421 -8.18 17.82 13.34
C GLU A 421 -8.44 16.97 12.09
N SER A 422 -8.24 15.67 12.22
CA SER A 422 -8.33 14.69 11.14
C SER A 422 -8.98 13.40 11.69
N SER A 423 -9.10 12.38 10.85
CA SER A 423 -9.47 11.01 11.27
C SER A 423 -8.33 10.03 11.02
N GLU A 424 -8.50 8.80 11.52
CA GLU A 424 -7.60 7.67 11.21
C GLU A 424 -7.54 7.40 9.70
N VAL A 425 -8.70 7.34 9.06
CA VAL A 425 -8.84 7.03 7.64
C VAL A 425 -8.23 8.13 6.78
N TRP A 426 -8.44 9.40 7.13
CA TRP A 426 -7.84 10.51 6.38
C TRP A 426 -6.33 10.63 6.58
N THR A 427 -5.82 10.22 7.74
CA THR A 427 -4.38 10.09 7.96
C THR A 427 -3.78 9.05 7.02
N LEU A 428 -4.43 7.89 6.90
CA LEU A 428 -4.02 6.84 5.95
C LEU A 428 -4.12 7.33 4.49
N PHE A 429 -5.17 8.07 4.13
CA PHE A 429 -5.32 8.63 2.79
C PHE A 429 -4.24 9.67 2.48
N ARG A 430 -3.93 10.58 3.41
CA ARG A 430 -2.85 11.56 3.25
C ARG A 430 -1.52 10.86 2.96
N GLU A 431 -1.21 9.82 3.70
CA GLU A 431 0.04 9.06 3.54
C GLU A 431 0.12 8.30 2.21
N ILE A 432 -1.01 7.79 1.71
CA ILE A 432 -1.06 7.20 0.37
C ILE A 432 -0.82 8.26 -0.70
N PHE A 433 -1.37 9.48 -0.54
CA PHE A 433 -1.03 10.60 -1.42
C PHE A 433 0.46 10.95 -1.36
N GLU A 434 1.04 11.06 -0.17
CA GLU A 434 2.48 11.37 0.01
C GLU A 434 3.38 10.35 -0.70
N ASN A 435 3.06 9.07 -0.57
CA ASN A 435 3.73 8.00 -1.30
C ASN A 435 3.54 8.14 -2.82
N PHE A 436 2.30 8.35 -3.28
CA PHE A 436 2.00 8.54 -4.70
C PHE A 436 2.73 9.74 -5.31
N ILE A 437 2.78 10.86 -4.59
CA ILE A 437 3.50 12.07 -5.01
C ILE A 437 5.01 11.79 -5.08
N SER A 438 5.56 11.12 -4.08
CA SER A 438 6.97 10.73 -4.05
C SER A 438 7.36 9.85 -5.26
N GLU A 439 6.49 8.91 -5.64
CA GLU A 439 6.68 8.03 -6.80
C GLU A 439 6.53 8.75 -8.15
N THR A 440 5.69 9.78 -8.22
CA THR A 440 5.33 10.48 -9.47
C THR A 440 6.00 11.83 -9.67
N LYS A 441 6.81 12.31 -8.70
CA LYS A 441 7.44 13.65 -8.70
C LYS A 441 8.26 14.01 -9.94
N ASN A 442 8.81 13.02 -10.65
CA ASN A 442 9.58 13.23 -11.87
C ASN A 442 8.72 13.23 -13.15
N ILE A 443 7.41 12.98 -13.02
CA ILE A 443 6.47 12.78 -14.14
C ILE A 443 5.41 13.89 -14.14
N THR A 444 4.86 14.22 -12.97
CA THR A 444 3.73 15.14 -12.81
C THR A 444 3.94 15.98 -11.56
N LYS A 445 3.62 17.27 -11.62
CA LYS A 445 3.61 18.16 -10.48
C LYS A 445 2.21 18.18 -9.84
N ILE A 446 2.14 17.93 -8.54
CA ILE A 446 0.89 17.86 -7.79
C ILE A 446 0.81 19.07 -6.87
N TYR A 447 -0.31 19.79 -6.95
CA TYR A 447 -0.58 20.98 -6.15
C TYR A 447 -1.68 20.70 -5.14
N ASN A 448 -1.41 21.04 -3.89
CA ASN A 448 -2.43 21.11 -2.87
C ASN A 448 -3.05 22.52 -2.89
N ALA A 449 -4.32 22.65 -3.25
CA ALA A 449 -5.03 23.93 -3.26
C ALA A 449 -6.18 23.97 -2.24
N THR A 450 -6.13 23.15 -1.19
CA THR A 450 -7.17 23.02 -0.16
C THR A 450 -6.86 23.89 1.05
N GLU A 451 -6.93 25.22 0.86
CA GLU A 451 -6.70 26.18 1.95
C GLU A 451 -7.65 25.87 3.14
N GLY A 452 -7.10 25.58 4.32
CA GLY A 452 -7.86 25.17 5.51
C GLY A 452 -7.90 23.65 5.75
N GLY A 453 -7.38 22.84 4.82
CA GLY A 453 -7.22 21.41 5.01
C GLY A 453 -5.87 21.00 5.62
N ALA A 454 -5.58 19.71 5.56
CA ALA A 454 -4.30 19.12 5.90
C ALA A 454 -3.23 19.45 4.85
N ARG A 455 -2.00 19.63 5.33
CA ARG A 455 -0.80 19.57 4.50
C ARG A 455 -0.65 18.14 3.96
N ILE A 456 -0.27 18.00 2.69
CA ILE A 456 0.01 16.71 2.05
C ILE A 456 1.47 16.76 1.58
N GLU A 457 2.36 16.00 2.22
CA GLU A 457 3.78 16.14 1.93
C GLU A 457 4.18 15.74 0.51
N GLY A 458 5.06 16.56 -0.07
CA GLY A 458 5.47 16.46 -1.47
C GLY A 458 4.59 17.22 -2.46
N ALA A 459 3.35 17.57 -2.10
CA ALA A 459 2.53 18.46 -2.93
C ALA A 459 2.95 19.92 -2.74
N GLU A 460 2.92 20.71 -3.82
CA GLU A 460 3.17 22.15 -3.74
C GLU A 460 1.89 22.88 -3.30
N GLU A 461 1.95 23.58 -2.18
CA GLU A 461 0.82 24.35 -1.65
C GLU A 461 0.71 25.70 -2.35
N LYS A 462 -0.39 25.93 -3.05
CA LYS A 462 -0.70 27.22 -3.71
C LYS A 462 -2.20 27.53 -3.66
N PRO A 463 -2.61 28.80 -3.54
CA PRO A 463 -4.02 29.18 -3.64
C PRO A 463 -4.61 28.75 -4.98
N PHE A 464 -5.86 28.28 -4.99
CA PHE A 464 -6.51 27.80 -6.22
C PHE A 464 -6.58 28.90 -7.29
N GLU A 465 -6.83 30.14 -6.87
CA GLU A 465 -6.85 31.30 -7.76
C GLU A 465 -5.54 31.53 -8.50
N GLU A 466 -4.40 31.45 -7.79
CA GLU A 466 -3.09 31.61 -8.40
C GLU A 466 -2.85 30.52 -9.46
N LEU A 467 -3.17 29.27 -9.15
CA LEU A 467 -3.00 28.15 -10.08
C LEU A 467 -3.89 28.31 -11.31
N CYS A 468 -5.14 28.74 -11.14
CA CYS A 468 -6.02 29.03 -12.26
C CYS A 468 -5.45 30.10 -13.19
N ARG A 469 -4.92 31.21 -12.64
CA ARG A 469 -4.32 32.28 -13.47
C ARG A 469 -3.05 31.81 -14.19
N ASN A 470 -2.21 31.02 -13.52
CA ASN A 470 -0.89 30.67 -14.01
C ASN A 470 -0.86 29.43 -14.92
N LEU A 471 -1.78 28.48 -14.72
CA LEU A 471 -1.76 27.19 -15.42
C LEU A 471 -2.90 27.00 -16.43
N LEU A 472 -3.95 27.83 -16.36
CA LEU A 472 -5.19 27.67 -17.15
C LEU A 472 -5.42 28.89 -18.06
N ASP A 473 -4.48 29.11 -18.98
CA ASP A 473 -4.53 30.20 -19.95
C ASP A 473 -5.38 29.85 -21.19
N LYS A 474 -5.34 28.58 -21.63
CA LYS A 474 -5.97 28.10 -22.87
C LYS A 474 -7.18 27.20 -22.63
N ASP A 475 -8.17 27.32 -23.51
CA ASP A 475 -9.32 26.41 -23.52
C ASP A 475 -8.92 25.03 -24.10
N LEU A 476 -9.47 23.97 -23.50
CA LEU A 476 -9.38 22.63 -24.04
C LEU A 476 -10.49 22.41 -25.08
N LYS A 477 -10.21 21.61 -26.10
CA LYS A 477 -11.22 21.19 -27.08
C LYS A 477 -12.17 20.17 -26.45
N LYS A 478 -13.22 20.68 -25.81
CA LYS A 478 -14.31 19.91 -25.21
C LYS A 478 -15.59 19.99 -26.06
N PRO A 479 -16.46 18.95 -26.03
CA PRO A 479 -16.28 17.68 -25.34
C PRO A 479 -15.19 16.81 -26.01
N PHE A 480 -14.57 15.92 -25.24
CA PHE A 480 -13.58 15.00 -25.79
C PHE A 480 -14.21 13.97 -26.74
N LYS A 481 -13.43 13.50 -27.74
CA LYS A 481 -13.90 12.56 -28.78
C LYS A 481 -14.65 11.36 -28.20
N ALA A 482 -15.74 10.91 -28.82
CA ALA A 482 -16.48 9.75 -28.34
C ALA A 482 -15.61 8.47 -28.19
N LEU A 483 -15.96 7.65 -27.20
CA LEU A 483 -15.36 6.34 -26.99
C LEU A 483 -16.27 5.27 -27.58
N HIS A 484 -15.68 4.21 -28.13
CA HIS A 484 -16.44 3.19 -28.85
C HIS A 484 -16.28 1.83 -28.17
N LYS A 485 -17.36 1.04 -28.26
CA LYS A 485 -17.39 -0.34 -27.81
C LYS A 485 -16.52 -1.20 -28.73
N LEU A 486 -15.99 -2.30 -28.21
CA LEU A 486 -15.30 -3.29 -29.04
C LEU A 486 -16.27 -3.91 -30.07
N PRO A 487 -15.77 -4.39 -31.23
CA PRO A 487 -16.56 -5.12 -32.20
C PRO A 487 -17.34 -6.28 -31.55
N LEU A 488 -18.56 -6.54 -32.02
CA LEU A 488 -19.45 -7.55 -31.43
C LEU A 488 -18.81 -8.94 -31.33
N ALA A 489 -18.08 -9.36 -32.37
CA ALA A 489 -17.37 -10.64 -32.37
C ALA A 489 -16.32 -10.75 -31.26
N GLN A 490 -15.53 -9.68 -31.04
CA GLN A 490 -14.55 -9.63 -29.95
C GLN A 490 -15.24 -9.64 -28.59
N ARG A 491 -16.35 -8.92 -28.43
CA ARG A 491 -17.13 -8.93 -27.19
C ARG A 491 -17.66 -10.33 -26.85
N ASN A 492 -18.19 -11.05 -27.84
CA ASN A 492 -18.68 -12.42 -27.67
C ASN A 492 -17.54 -13.38 -27.25
N ASP A 493 -16.37 -13.30 -27.90
CA ASP A 493 -15.20 -14.11 -27.54
C ASP A 493 -14.74 -13.84 -26.10
N LEU A 494 -14.68 -12.56 -25.70
CA LEU A 494 -14.30 -12.16 -24.35
C LEU A 494 -15.29 -12.65 -23.29
N MET A 495 -16.59 -12.60 -23.56
CA MET A 495 -17.61 -13.15 -22.66
C MET A 495 -17.45 -14.67 -22.50
N LEU A 496 -17.24 -15.40 -23.60
CA LEU A 496 -17.03 -16.84 -23.59
C LEU A 496 -15.74 -17.22 -22.84
N LYS A 497 -14.65 -16.48 -23.08
CA LYS A 497 -13.38 -16.63 -22.37
C LYS A 497 -13.55 -16.41 -20.87
N ALA A 498 -14.24 -15.34 -20.46
CA ALA A 498 -14.51 -15.05 -19.06
C ALA A 498 -15.31 -16.18 -18.40
N TYR A 499 -16.38 -16.64 -19.03
CA TYR A 499 -17.22 -17.75 -18.56
C TYR A 499 -16.41 -19.04 -18.35
N LYS A 500 -15.66 -19.48 -19.38
CA LYS A 500 -14.79 -20.67 -19.31
C LYS A 500 -13.75 -20.54 -18.19
N ASN A 501 -13.16 -19.36 -18.05
CA ASN A 501 -12.20 -19.09 -16.99
C ASN A 501 -12.84 -19.22 -15.61
N ILE A 502 -13.99 -18.57 -15.35
CA ILE A 502 -14.65 -18.66 -14.04
C ILE A 502 -15.00 -20.11 -13.70
N LYS A 503 -15.57 -20.88 -14.65
CA LYS A 503 -15.87 -22.32 -14.45
C LYS A 503 -14.62 -23.12 -14.10
N LYS A 504 -13.49 -22.87 -14.78
CA LYS A 504 -12.20 -23.49 -14.43
C LYS A 504 -11.76 -23.16 -13.00
N LYS A 505 -11.95 -21.93 -12.53
CA LYS A 505 -11.55 -21.51 -11.18
C LYS A 505 -12.45 -22.15 -10.12
N ILE A 506 -13.76 -22.26 -10.37
CA ILE A 506 -14.69 -23.00 -9.51
C ILE A 506 -14.20 -24.45 -9.31
N ASN A 507 -13.79 -25.13 -10.40
CA ASN A 507 -13.27 -26.50 -10.32
C ASN A 507 -11.95 -26.58 -9.54
N LEU A 508 -11.02 -25.65 -9.78
CA LEU A 508 -9.75 -25.59 -9.05
C LEU A 508 -9.96 -25.38 -7.55
N THR A 509 -10.88 -24.49 -7.17
CA THR A 509 -11.27 -24.29 -5.77
C THR A 509 -11.76 -25.59 -5.13
N GLU A 510 -12.60 -26.38 -5.82
CA GLU A 510 -13.06 -27.68 -5.30
C GLU A 510 -11.90 -28.68 -5.12
N THR A 511 -10.94 -28.70 -6.04
CA THR A 511 -9.74 -29.54 -5.92
C THR A 511 -8.94 -29.16 -4.67
N PHE A 512 -8.60 -27.89 -4.51
CA PHE A 512 -7.79 -27.43 -3.38
C PHE A 512 -8.53 -27.56 -2.04
N LYS A 513 -9.85 -27.34 -2.01
CA LYS A 513 -10.69 -27.58 -0.83
C LYS A 513 -10.64 -29.05 -0.40
N LYS A 514 -10.69 -30.00 -1.34
CA LYS A 514 -10.56 -31.45 -1.04
C LYS A 514 -9.19 -31.80 -0.47
N GLU A 515 -8.12 -31.21 -1.01
CA GLU A 515 -6.75 -31.37 -0.49
C GLU A 515 -6.63 -30.80 0.93
N SER A 516 -7.16 -29.59 1.15
CA SER A 516 -7.21 -28.93 2.47
C SER A 516 -7.98 -29.76 3.50
N LYS A 517 -9.15 -30.32 3.15
CA LYS A 517 -9.92 -31.21 4.03
C LYS A 517 -9.15 -32.48 4.42
N LYS A 518 -8.30 -33.02 3.53
CA LYS A 518 -7.44 -34.17 3.87
C LYS A 518 -6.36 -33.78 4.88
N ILE A 519 -5.73 -32.62 4.71
CA ILE A 519 -4.72 -32.11 5.63
C ILE A 519 -5.34 -31.85 7.01
N LEU A 520 -6.46 -31.13 7.06
CA LEU A 520 -7.17 -30.85 8.31
C LEU A 520 -7.51 -32.13 9.10
N ARG A 521 -7.99 -33.19 8.42
CA ARG A 521 -8.25 -34.48 9.05
C ARG A 521 -6.99 -35.13 9.64
N LYS A 522 -5.83 -34.96 9.01
CA LYS A 522 -4.55 -35.45 9.58
C LYS A 522 -4.17 -34.68 10.83
N ILE A 523 -4.40 -33.36 10.84
CA ILE A 523 -4.16 -32.47 11.99
C ILE A 523 -5.08 -32.85 13.16
N GLN A 524 -6.40 -32.91 12.92
CA GLN A 524 -7.41 -33.23 13.95
C GLN A 524 -7.22 -34.63 14.57
N ASN A 525 -6.65 -35.57 13.84
CA ASN A 525 -6.37 -36.93 14.33
C ASN A 525 -4.93 -37.13 14.78
N ILE A 526 -4.17 -36.06 15.07
CA ILE A 526 -2.73 -36.13 15.35
C ILE A 526 -2.37 -37.17 16.44
N SER A 527 -3.18 -37.31 17.49
CA SER A 527 -2.96 -38.27 18.59
C SER A 527 -3.22 -39.73 18.21
N LYS A 528 -3.99 -39.97 17.14
CA LYS A 528 -4.34 -41.31 16.61
C LYS A 528 -3.73 -41.56 15.23
N SER A 529 -2.93 -40.63 14.74
CA SER A 529 -2.41 -40.59 13.38
C SER A 529 -1.27 -41.58 13.19
N LYS A 530 -1.21 -42.24 12.03
CA LYS A 530 -0.03 -43.01 11.61
C LYS A 530 1.11 -42.12 11.08
N TYR A 531 0.86 -40.81 10.92
CA TYR A 531 1.79 -39.85 10.35
C TYR A 531 2.65 -39.19 11.43
N SER A 532 3.94 -39.03 11.18
CA SER A 532 4.82 -38.25 12.06
C SER A 532 4.49 -36.75 11.98
N PHE A 533 4.93 -35.97 12.97
CA PHE A 533 4.78 -34.52 12.94
C PHE A 533 5.46 -33.92 11.71
N GLU A 534 6.64 -34.39 11.35
CA GLU A 534 7.36 -33.95 10.15
C GLU A 534 6.57 -34.19 8.86
N GLU A 535 5.87 -35.32 8.76
CA GLU A 535 5.03 -35.58 7.58
C GLU A 535 3.84 -34.63 7.52
N ILE A 536 3.20 -34.34 8.66
CA ILE A 536 2.09 -33.38 8.71
C ILE A 536 2.58 -31.98 8.35
N VAL A 537 3.71 -31.54 8.91
CA VAL A 537 4.36 -30.26 8.57
C VAL A 537 4.67 -30.18 7.08
N LYS A 538 5.26 -31.23 6.49
CA LYS A 538 5.54 -31.28 5.05
C LYS A 538 4.26 -31.17 4.21
N ASN A 539 3.16 -31.79 4.64
CA ASN A 539 1.86 -31.67 3.95
C ASN A 539 1.32 -30.23 4.01
N ILE A 540 1.43 -29.58 5.17
CA ILE A 540 1.07 -28.17 5.36
C ILE A 540 1.90 -27.28 4.43
N ASP A 541 3.22 -27.41 4.45
CA ASP A 541 4.13 -26.61 3.64
C ASP A 541 3.86 -26.80 2.13
N THR A 542 3.64 -28.05 1.70
CA THR A 542 3.28 -28.36 0.31
C THR A 542 1.99 -27.64 -0.11
N ALA A 543 0.97 -27.60 0.75
CA ALA A 543 -0.27 -26.90 0.46
C ALA A 543 -0.08 -25.38 0.41
N LYS A 544 0.76 -24.81 1.28
CA LYS A 544 1.13 -23.38 1.24
C LYS A 544 1.87 -23.03 -0.04
N GLU A 545 2.82 -23.87 -0.47
CA GLU A 545 3.54 -23.72 -1.74
C GLU A 545 2.58 -23.80 -2.94
N GLN A 546 1.65 -24.75 -2.94
CA GLN A 546 0.61 -24.83 -3.96
C GLN A 546 -0.25 -23.57 -4.00
N LEU A 547 -0.70 -23.08 -2.84
CA LEU A 547 -1.49 -21.85 -2.73
C LEU A 547 -0.70 -20.61 -3.21
N ALA A 548 0.62 -20.62 -3.04
CA ALA A 548 1.50 -19.58 -3.54
C ALA A 548 1.76 -19.66 -5.07
N SER A 549 1.44 -20.79 -5.71
CA SER A 549 1.66 -20.97 -7.15
C SER A 549 0.71 -20.15 -8.02
N LYS A 550 1.11 -19.88 -9.27
CA LYS A 550 0.28 -19.20 -10.26
C LYS A 550 -1.08 -19.88 -10.50
N LYS A 551 -1.18 -21.20 -10.28
CA LYS A 551 -2.40 -21.99 -10.48
C LYS A 551 -3.53 -21.54 -9.55
N TYR A 552 -3.19 -21.23 -8.30
CA TYR A 552 -4.16 -20.87 -7.25
C TYR A 552 -4.10 -19.39 -6.85
N TYR A 553 -3.34 -18.57 -7.57
CA TYR A 553 -3.21 -17.13 -7.32
C TYR A 553 -4.56 -16.41 -7.12
N PHE A 554 -5.59 -16.80 -7.88
CA PHE A 554 -6.93 -16.21 -7.77
C PHE A 554 -7.58 -16.33 -6.37
N LEU A 555 -7.20 -17.36 -5.60
CA LEU A 555 -7.69 -17.57 -4.23
C LEU A 555 -7.11 -16.56 -3.24
N ARG A 556 -6.00 -15.88 -3.58
CA ARG A 556 -5.40 -14.86 -2.71
C ARG A 556 -6.30 -13.64 -2.52
N GLU A 557 -7.33 -13.45 -3.34
CA GLU A 557 -8.27 -12.36 -3.12
C GLU A 557 -9.17 -12.64 -1.91
N ILE A 558 -9.83 -13.81 -1.86
CA ILE A 558 -10.68 -14.16 -0.71
C ILE A 558 -9.87 -14.60 0.52
N LEU A 559 -8.77 -15.32 0.31
CA LEU A 559 -7.94 -15.83 1.41
C LEU A 559 -6.92 -14.82 1.91
N GLY A 560 -6.57 -13.79 1.12
CA GLY A 560 -5.45 -12.89 1.39
C GLY A 560 -5.48 -12.23 2.76
N PRO A 561 -6.60 -11.58 3.15
CA PRO A 561 -6.73 -10.97 4.48
C PRO A 561 -6.48 -11.97 5.60
N THR A 562 -7.17 -13.11 5.58
CA THR A 562 -7.02 -14.18 6.58
C THR A 562 -5.61 -14.74 6.62
N LEU A 563 -5.04 -15.11 5.47
CA LEU A 563 -3.68 -15.65 5.40
C LEU A 563 -2.67 -14.68 6.00
N TYR A 564 -2.76 -13.39 5.67
CA TYR A 564 -1.83 -12.40 6.20
C TYR A 564 -1.89 -12.32 7.74
N HIS A 565 -3.09 -12.23 8.32
CA HIS A 565 -3.24 -12.08 9.78
C HIS A 565 -2.89 -13.37 10.53
N GLU A 566 -3.35 -14.53 10.05
CA GLU A 566 -3.04 -15.84 10.64
C GLU A 566 -1.56 -16.18 10.53
N GLU A 567 -0.93 -15.96 9.37
CA GLU A 567 0.51 -16.19 9.20
C GLU A 567 1.34 -15.25 10.10
N SER A 568 0.87 -14.01 10.32
CA SER A 568 1.50 -13.09 11.26
C SER A 568 1.41 -13.59 12.71
N LEU A 569 0.31 -14.24 13.10
CA LEU A 569 0.15 -14.88 14.41
C LEU A 569 1.00 -16.15 14.56
N ILE A 570 1.28 -16.85 13.47
CA ILE A 570 2.13 -18.05 13.42
C ILE A 570 3.62 -17.69 13.41
N ALA A 571 3.99 -16.51 12.91
CA ALA A 571 5.40 -16.07 12.77
C ALA A 571 6.26 -16.20 14.05
N PRO A 572 5.77 -15.91 15.27
CA PRO A 572 6.53 -16.15 16.51
C PRO A 572 6.91 -17.63 16.72
N ILE A 573 6.06 -18.58 16.33
CA ILE A 573 6.37 -20.01 16.38
C ILE A 573 7.50 -20.33 15.41
N PHE A 574 7.46 -19.76 14.20
CA PHE A 574 8.48 -19.96 13.17
C PHE A 574 9.89 -19.58 13.66
N VAL A 575 10.01 -18.41 14.30
CA VAL A 575 11.31 -17.85 14.71
C VAL A 575 11.83 -18.36 16.05
N LYS A 576 11.05 -19.17 16.78
CA LYS A 576 11.45 -19.73 18.07
C LYS A 576 12.73 -20.57 17.94
N THR A 577 13.76 -20.27 18.74
CA THR A 577 15.00 -21.06 18.81
C THR A 577 14.72 -22.46 19.38
N ILE A 578 15.53 -23.42 18.95
CA ILE A 578 15.45 -24.83 19.36
C ILE A 578 16.81 -25.18 19.96
N HIS A 579 16.83 -25.62 21.23
CA HIS A 579 18.05 -26.00 21.93
C HIS A 579 18.17 -27.52 22.14
N ASN A 580 17.07 -28.25 22.04
CA ASN A 580 17.02 -29.70 22.24
C ASN A 580 15.86 -30.35 21.46
N GLU A 581 15.83 -31.68 21.42
CA GLU A 581 14.81 -32.43 20.67
C GLU A 581 13.40 -32.26 21.26
N SER A 582 13.26 -32.09 22.58
CA SER A 582 11.95 -31.85 23.20
C SER A 582 11.34 -30.52 22.72
N GLU A 583 12.14 -29.46 22.68
CA GLU A 583 11.74 -28.17 22.11
C GLU A 583 11.41 -28.26 20.62
N ARG A 584 12.17 -29.07 19.86
CA ARG A 584 11.88 -29.34 18.45
C ARG A 584 10.49 -29.97 18.28
N GLN A 585 10.19 -31.02 19.04
CA GLN A 585 8.89 -31.70 19.02
C GLN A 585 7.76 -30.77 19.45
N ASN A 586 7.97 -29.97 20.51
CA ASN A 586 6.98 -28.98 20.96
C ASN A 586 6.73 -27.90 19.91
N LYS A 587 7.77 -27.42 19.21
CA LYS A 587 7.63 -26.45 18.12
C LYS A 587 6.88 -27.03 16.93
N LEU A 588 7.16 -28.28 16.54
CA LEU A 588 6.44 -28.98 15.48
C LEU A 588 4.96 -29.16 15.84
N LEU A 589 4.66 -29.58 17.06
CA LEU A 589 3.28 -29.71 17.53
C LEU A 589 2.55 -28.36 17.54
N ALA A 590 3.18 -27.31 18.07
CA ALA A 590 2.63 -25.96 18.07
C ALA A 590 2.38 -25.45 16.64
N TRP A 591 3.30 -25.73 15.71
CA TRP A 591 3.14 -25.40 14.29
C TRP A 591 1.93 -26.10 13.68
N ILE A 592 1.76 -27.40 13.95
CA ILE A 592 0.63 -28.18 13.42
C ILE A 592 -0.70 -27.65 13.97
N LEU A 593 -0.80 -27.46 15.29
CA LEU A 593 -2.03 -26.97 15.92
C LEU A 593 -2.38 -25.56 15.46
N ALA A 594 -1.40 -24.67 15.32
CA ALA A 594 -1.64 -23.31 14.82
C ALA A 594 -2.19 -23.29 13.38
N HIS A 595 -1.90 -24.31 12.56
CA HIS A 595 -2.44 -24.43 11.21
C HIS A 595 -3.83 -25.10 11.17
N GLU A 596 -4.33 -25.70 12.25
CA GLU A 596 -5.66 -26.31 12.28
C GLU A 596 -6.75 -25.27 11.93
N SER A 597 -6.79 -24.17 12.70
CA SER A 597 -7.75 -23.08 12.50
C SER A 597 -7.58 -22.40 11.14
N LEU A 598 -6.33 -22.27 10.65
CA LEU A 598 -6.07 -21.73 9.32
C LEU A 598 -6.70 -22.61 8.22
N PHE A 599 -6.54 -23.93 8.29
CA PHE A 599 -7.12 -24.83 7.29
C PHE A 599 -8.66 -24.89 7.37
N GLU A 600 -9.25 -24.82 8.57
CA GLU A 600 -10.71 -24.66 8.72
C GLU A 600 -11.20 -23.41 8.00
N THR A 601 -10.59 -22.26 8.28
CA THR A 601 -10.97 -20.99 7.66
C THR A 601 -10.77 -21.00 6.14
N ILE A 602 -9.66 -21.59 5.65
CA ILE A 602 -9.45 -21.78 4.20
C ILE A 602 -10.61 -22.58 3.62
N ILE A 603 -10.99 -23.71 4.21
CA ILE A 603 -12.05 -24.58 3.68
C ILE A 603 -13.38 -23.83 3.59
N ASP A 604 -13.75 -23.10 4.63
CA ASP A 604 -15.01 -22.35 4.69
C ASP A 604 -15.06 -21.22 3.65
N LEU A 605 -13.99 -20.44 3.54
CA LEU A 605 -13.90 -19.36 2.55
C LEU A 605 -13.95 -19.90 1.12
N LEU A 606 -13.30 -21.03 0.83
CA LEU A 606 -13.37 -21.67 -0.49
C LEU A 606 -14.78 -22.17 -0.81
N GLU A 607 -15.50 -22.67 0.19
CA GLU A 607 -16.89 -23.11 0.05
C GLU A 607 -17.82 -21.94 -0.28
N VAL A 608 -17.70 -20.83 0.47
CA VAL A 608 -18.43 -19.59 0.24
C VAL A 608 -18.13 -19.04 -1.16
N GLN A 609 -16.85 -18.95 -1.56
CA GLN A 609 -16.46 -18.44 -2.87
C GLN A 609 -17.12 -19.24 -4.00
N ASN A 610 -17.05 -20.55 -3.94
CA ASN A 610 -17.62 -21.40 -4.98
C ASN A 610 -19.14 -21.34 -5.04
N TYR A 611 -19.81 -21.27 -3.89
CA TYR A 611 -21.25 -21.09 -3.84
C TYR A 611 -21.66 -19.76 -4.50
N ARG A 612 -21.02 -18.66 -4.12
CA ARG A 612 -21.33 -17.32 -4.65
C ARG A 612 -21.00 -17.20 -6.14
N LEU A 613 -19.88 -17.74 -6.60
CA LEU A 613 -19.51 -17.71 -8.02
C LEU A 613 -20.49 -18.46 -8.92
N LYS A 614 -21.10 -19.56 -8.44
CA LYS A 614 -22.14 -20.28 -9.19
C LYS A 614 -23.40 -19.44 -9.43
N ILE A 615 -23.71 -18.53 -8.52
CA ILE A 615 -24.84 -17.60 -8.63
C ILE A 615 -24.43 -16.40 -9.49
N ALA A 616 -23.29 -15.78 -9.17
CA ALA A 616 -22.82 -14.55 -9.82
C ALA A 616 -22.61 -14.69 -11.33
N ILE A 617 -22.24 -15.89 -11.81
CA ILE A 617 -21.97 -16.15 -13.22
C ILE A 617 -23.25 -16.25 -14.08
N MET A 618 -24.43 -16.41 -13.47
CA MET A 618 -25.69 -16.64 -14.19
C MET A 618 -26.04 -15.56 -15.23
N PRO A 619 -25.88 -14.24 -14.98
CA PRO A 619 -26.15 -13.22 -16.00
C PRO A 619 -25.29 -13.39 -17.25
N LEU A 620 -24.00 -13.69 -17.07
CA LEU A 620 -23.08 -13.96 -18.18
C LEU A 620 -23.49 -15.22 -18.93
N GLN A 621 -23.84 -16.30 -18.22
CA GLN A 621 -24.33 -17.54 -18.80
C GLN A 621 -25.58 -17.31 -19.65
N ASN A 622 -26.59 -16.64 -19.10
CA ASN A 622 -27.85 -16.33 -19.79
C ASN A 622 -27.63 -15.55 -21.09
N ILE A 623 -26.68 -14.61 -21.10
CA ILE A 623 -26.33 -13.83 -22.30
C ILE A 623 -25.67 -14.73 -23.36
N LEU A 624 -24.78 -15.64 -22.96
CA LEU A 624 -24.11 -16.57 -23.87
C LEU A 624 -25.11 -17.58 -24.47
N GLU A 625 -26.02 -18.13 -23.66
CA GLU A 625 -27.08 -19.05 -24.12
C GLU A 625 -28.03 -18.36 -25.11
N LYS A 626 -28.51 -17.15 -24.79
CA LYS A 626 -29.34 -16.35 -25.70
C LYS A 626 -28.65 -16.07 -27.04
N LYS A 627 -27.31 -15.98 -27.04
CA LYS A 627 -26.49 -15.77 -28.23
C LYS A 627 -26.04 -17.08 -28.90
N LYS A 628 -26.41 -18.25 -28.38
CA LYS A 628 -25.99 -19.58 -28.84
C LYS A 628 -24.46 -19.75 -28.91
N LEU A 629 -23.75 -19.22 -27.90
CA LEU A 629 -22.30 -19.28 -27.78
C LEU A 629 -21.80 -20.39 -26.84
N ILE A 630 -22.71 -20.95 -26.02
CA ILE A 630 -22.50 -22.12 -25.16
C ILE A 630 -23.69 -23.06 -25.24
#